data_AF-A0A6C0CG49-F1
#
_entry.id   AF-A0A6C0CG49-F1
#
_cell.length_a   1.000
_cell.length_b   1.000
_cell.length_c   1.000
_cell.angle_alpha   90.00
_cell.angle_beta   90.00
_cell.angle_gamma   90.00
#
_symmetry.space_group_name_H-M   'P 1'
#
loop_
_entity.id
_entity.type
_entity.pdbx_description
1 polymer ?
#
loop_
_entity_poly.entity_id
_entity_poly.type
_entity_poly.pdbx_seq_one_letter_code
_entity_poly.pdbx_strand_id
1 'polypeptide(L)'
;MDRASLLGDIQSLQQDESESNFTRLAEKYHSRASRPEELEDELMQFTSYLDRPKVQPRDIKLELQPDFDLKRYQGLWYSAARIPQAFDQNTPWETAEYTLMQPKKRSDLVYIEVINTSYQEDGRVRGKIVGTAVMIDDSPSGQSSRTRSRTTNPAKLYVSFPTGQPMEEVQRANYLVHKTDYDRYAIVGSYDGSNLYILSRTRPLDEGTYSRILNYVDSLGYDISLLKVGYGAIGSSEGCIIL
;
A
#
# COMPACT_ATOMS: atom_id res chain seq x y z
N MET A 1 6.52 14.94 7.21
CA MET A 1 7.58 14.16 7.87
C MET A 1 8.44 13.40 6.85
N ASP A 2 9.18 14.08 5.98
CA ASP A 2 9.88 13.44 4.85
C ASP A 2 10.92 12.37 5.24
N ARG A 3 11.57 11.73 4.26
CA ARG A 3 12.65 10.73 4.47
C ARG A 3 13.76 11.24 5.40
N ALA A 4 14.09 12.53 5.34
CA ALA A 4 15.11 13.10 6.20
C ALA A 4 14.65 13.09 7.66
N SER A 5 13.36 13.29 7.92
CA SER A 5 12.80 13.08 9.25
C SER A 5 12.91 11.62 9.70
N LEU A 6 12.49 10.63 8.90
CA LEU A 6 12.60 9.21 9.30
C LEU A 6 14.05 8.82 9.62
N LEU A 7 15.01 9.23 8.78
CA LEU A 7 16.43 9.00 9.03
C LEU A 7 16.91 9.73 10.28
N GLY A 8 16.44 10.97 10.51
CA GLY A 8 16.76 11.73 11.72
C GLY A 8 16.18 11.08 12.98
N ASP A 9 14.99 10.48 12.90
CA ASP A 9 14.37 9.76 14.00
C ASP A 9 15.12 8.45 14.31
N ILE A 10 15.53 7.70 13.28
CA ILE A 10 16.39 6.51 13.44
C ILE A 10 17.74 6.88 14.04
N GLN A 11 18.37 7.94 13.51
CA GLN A 11 19.64 8.43 14.06
C GLN A 11 19.48 8.90 15.51
N SER A 12 18.35 9.54 15.84
CA SER A 12 18.02 9.93 17.21
C SER A 12 17.87 8.72 18.11
N LEU A 13 17.25 7.63 17.64
CA LEU A 13 17.11 6.38 18.40
C LEU A 13 18.46 5.70 18.63
N GLN A 14 19.33 5.66 17.62
CA GLN A 14 20.70 5.13 17.70
C GLN A 14 21.60 5.94 18.65
N GLN A 15 21.31 7.23 18.85
CA GLN A 15 22.09 8.12 19.71
C GLN A 15 21.54 8.21 21.14
N ASP A 16 20.24 8.01 21.33
CA ASP A 16 19.54 8.10 22.62
C ASP A 16 18.47 7.01 22.74
N GLU A 17 18.84 5.90 23.40
CA GLU A 17 17.95 4.78 23.71
C GLU A 17 17.10 5.01 24.98
N SER A 18 17.00 6.25 25.49
CA SER A 18 16.19 6.54 26.67
C SER A 18 14.72 6.14 26.47
N GLU A 19 14.08 5.69 27.55
CA GLU A 19 12.66 5.30 27.56
C GLU A 19 11.76 6.43 26.99
N SER A 20 12.12 7.69 27.23
CA SER A 20 11.37 8.84 26.70
C SER A 20 11.46 8.94 25.17
N ASN A 21 12.65 8.78 24.59
CA ASN A 21 12.86 8.87 23.15
C ASN A 21 12.25 7.65 22.45
N PHE A 22 12.50 6.46 22.99
CA PHE A 22 11.89 5.21 22.53
C PHE A 22 10.36 5.29 22.52
N THR A 23 9.72 5.67 23.63
CA THR A 23 8.25 5.75 23.73
C THR A 23 7.69 6.76 22.73
N ARG A 24 8.31 7.95 22.63
CA ARG A 24 7.90 8.98 21.67
C ARG A 24 7.94 8.47 20.22
N LEU A 25 9.01 7.76 19.84
CA LEU A 25 9.16 7.23 18.49
C LEU A 25 8.24 6.03 18.24
N ALA A 26 8.09 5.13 19.22
CA ALA A 26 7.15 4.02 19.14
C ALA A 26 5.71 4.51 18.96
N GLU A 27 5.28 5.54 19.69
CA GLU A 27 3.97 6.17 19.52
C GLU A 27 3.83 6.84 18.15
N LYS A 28 4.86 7.60 17.74
CA LYS A 28 4.90 8.31 16.45
C LYS A 28 4.73 7.37 15.26
N TYR A 29 5.30 6.17 15.33
CA TYR A 29 5.23 5.15 14.28
C TYR A 29 4.19 4.06 14.54
N HIS A 30 3.42 4.17 15.63
CA HIS A 30 2.47 3.16 16.07
C HIS A 30 3.08 1.74 16.19
N SER A 31 4.36 1.68 16.58
CA SER A 31 5.12 0.44 16.73
C SER A 31 4.73 -0.30 18.02
N ARG A 32 4.87 -1.62 17.98
CA ARG A 32 4.71 -2.51 19.15
C ARG A 32 6.06 -3.06 19.65
N ALA A 33 7.17 -2.52 19.14
CA ALA A 33 8.51 -2.86 19.60
C ALA A 33 8.59 -2.76 21.12
N SER A 34 9.34 -3.68 21.72
CA SER A 34 9.53 -3.72 23.18
C SER A 34 10.86 -3.12 23.61
N ARG A 35 11.76 -2.86 22.65
CA ARG A 35 13.12 -2.36 22.85
C ARG A 35 13.56 -1.49 21.66
N PRO A 36 14.49 -0.53 21.87
CA PRO A 36 14.97 0.38 20.83
C PRO A 36 15.47 -0.32 19.55
N GLU A 37 16.26 -1.38 19.69
CA GLU A 37 16.78 -2.18 18.57
C GLU A 37 15.68 -2.81 17.70
N GLU A 38 14.56 -3.24 18.29
CA GLU A 38 13.39 -3.72 17.52
C GLU A 38 12.73 -2.59 16.76
N LEU A 39 12.59 -1.41 17.37
CA LEU A 39 12.03 -0.24 16.71
C LEU A 39 12.94 0.24 15.59
N GLU A 40 14.26 0.25 15.78
CA GLU A 40 15.23 0.58 14.74
C GLU A 40 15.10 -0.37 13.54
N ASP A 41 15.08 -1.69 13.78
CA ASP A 41 14.91 -2.70 12.74
C ASP A 41 13.58 -2.55 11.99
N GLU A 42 12.49 -2.23 12.71
CA GLU A 42 11.20 -1.90 12.10
C GLU A 42 11.30 -0.65 11.21
N LEU A 43 11.94 0.42 11.70
CA LEU A 43 12.04 1.68 10.97
C LEU A 43 13.01 1.62 9.77
N MET A 44 14.10 0.87 9.90
CA MET A 44 15.10 0.66 8.85
C MET A 44 14.52 -0.07 7.63
N GLN A 45 13.43 -0.83 7.78
CA GLN A 45 12.69 -1.38 6.64
C GLN A 45 12.17 -0.28 5.70
N PHE A 46 11.92 0.93 6.23
CA PHE A 46 11.41 2.07 5.47
C PHE A 46 12.51 3.02 4.97
N THR A 47 13.80 2.79 5.28
CA THR A 47 14.92 3.67 4.88
C THR A 47 15.70 3.19 3.67
N SER A 48 15.50 1.94 3.29
CA SER A 48 16.35 1.24 2.35
C SER A 48 16.36 1.91 0.96
N TYR A 49 17.58 2.20 0.47
CA TYR A 49 17.81 2.43 -0.95
C TYR A 49 17.71 1.06 -1.62
N LEU A 50 16.57 0.74 -2.23
CA LEU A 50 16.56 -0.31 -3.23
C LEU A 50 17.33 0.22 -4.45
N ASP A 51 18.15 -0.64 -5.06
CA ASP A 51 18.18 -0.77 -6.51
C ASP A 51 16.75 -1.04 -6.97
N ARG A 52 15.88 -0.02 -6.91
CA ARG A 52 14.57 -0.07 -7.52
C ARG A 52 14.93 -0.28 -8.99
N PRO A 53 14.44 -1.35 -9.65
CA PRO A 53 14.55 -1.37 -11.11
C PRO A 53 14.04 -0.02 -11.56
N LYS A 54 14.89 0.76 -12.24
CA LYS A 54 14.52 2.10 -12.67
C LYS A 54 13.33 1.93 -13.60
N VAL A 55 12.13 2.03 -13.05
CA VAL A 55 10.90 1.89 -13.83
C VAL A 55 10.88 3.14 -14.68
N GLN A 56 11.19 2.95 -15.95
CA GLN A 56 10.98 3.97 -16.96
C GLN A 56 9.51 4.36 -16.85
N PRO A 57 9.17 5.63 -16.54
CA PRO A 57 7.78 6.05 -16.47
C PRO A 57 7.05 5.63 -17.74
N ARG A 58 5.90 4.97 -17.58
CA ARG A 58 5.05 4.56 -18.69
C ARG A 58 3.73 5.29 -18.62
N ASP A 59 3.19 5.60 -19.79
CA ASP A 59 1.83 6.07 -19.90
C ASP A 59 0.87 4.89 -19.68
N ILE A 60 0.39 4.76 -18.45
CA ILE A 60 -0.58 3.72 -18.10
C ILE A 60 -1.95 4.10 -18.63
N LYS A 61 -2.61 3.15 -19.31
CA LYS A 61 -4.00 3.31 -19.73
C LYS A 61 -4.87 3.41 -18.48
N LEU A 62 -5.53 4.56 -18.31
CA LEU A 62 -6.33 4.85 -17.12
C LEU A 62 -7.72 4.22 -17.22
N GLU A 63 -7.80 2.89 -17.15
CA GLU A 63 -9.05 2.15 -16.92
C GLU A 63 -9.24 1.96 -15.42
N LEU A 64 -10.17 2.71 -14.82
CA LEU A 64 -10.46 2.67 -13.39
C LEU A 64 -11.76 1.94 -13.12
N GLN A 65 -11.86 1.32 -11.94
CA GLN A 65 -13.05 0.60 -11.50
C GLN A 65 -14.26 1.53 -11.51
N PRO A 66 -15.28 1.27 -12.36
CA PRO A 66 -16.51 2.04 -12.35
C PRO A 66 -17.27 1.79 -11.03
N ASP A 67 -17.95 2.83 -10.56
CA ASP A 67 -18.81 2.80 -9.37
C ASP A 67 -18.14 2.13 -8.16
N PHE A 68 -16.84 2.41 -7.96
CA PHE A 68 -16.05 1.84 -6.87
C PHE A 68 -16.70 2.03 -5.50
N ASP A 69 -17.05 0.91 -4.86
CA ASP A 69 -17.71 0.88 -3.56
C ASP A 69 -16.67 0.65 -2.46
N LEU A 70 -16.30 1.75 -1.78
CA LEU A 70 -15.33 1.73 -0.71
C LEU A 70 -15.78 0.88 0.51
N LYS A 71 -17.09 0.76 0.76
CA LYS A 71 -17.59 -0.08 1.86
C LYS A 71 -17.38 -1.57 1.57
N ARG A 72 -17.53 -1.97 0.31
CA ARG A 72 -17.21 -3.35 -0.11
C ARG A 72 -15.71 -3.59 -0.20
N TYR A 73 -14.93 -2.55 -0.51
CA TYR A 73 -13.49 -2.64 -0.61
C TYR A 73 -12.75 -2.75 0.73
N GLN A 74 -13.35 -2.24 1.81
CA GLN A 74 -12.73 -2.24 3.13
C GLN A 74 -12.36 -3.66 3.65
N GLY A 75 -11.60 -3.74 4.72
CA GLY A 75 -11.14 -4.97 5.35
C GLY A 75 -9.79 -5.44 4.84
N LEU A 76 -9.45 -6.69 5.16
CA LEU A 76 -8.14 -7.29 4.90
C LEU A 76 -7.98 -7.69 3.43
N TRP A 77 -6.79 -7.40 2.90
CA TRP A 77 -6.29 -7.86 1.62
C TRP A 77 -4.87 -8.42 1.78
N TYR A 78 -4.60 -9.57 1.16
CA TYR A 78 -3.26 -10.12 0.99
C TYR A 78 -2.63 -9.55 -0.29
N SER A 79 -1.35 -9.19 -0.23
CA SER A 79 -0.58 -8.80 -1.42
C SER A 79 -0.16 -10.08 -2.15
N ALA A 80 -0.85 -10.41 -3.24
CA ALA A 80 -0.59 -11.62 -4.00
C ALA A 80 0.66 -11.49 -4.87
N ALA A 81 0.79 -10.34 -5.54
CA ALA A 81 1.98 -9.94 -6.26
C ALA A 81 2.09 -8.42 -6.32
N ARG A 82 3.31 -7.89 -6.43
CA ARG A 82 3.57 -6.45 -6.47
C ARG A 82 4.82 -6.09 -7.24
N ILE A 83 4.87 -4.87 -7.75
CA ILE A 83 6.14 -4.24 -8.14
C ILE A 83 6.81 -3.76 -6.84
N PRO A 84 7.96 -4.32 -6.44
CA PRO A 84 8.57 -4.00 -5.14
C PRO A 84 8.79 -2.50 -4.94
N GLN A 85 8.30 -1.99 -3.81
CA GLN A 85 8.59 -0.66 -3.30
C GLN A 85 9.68 -0.74 -2.22
N ALA A 86 10.24 0.41 -1.83
CA ALA A 86 11.33 0.47 -0.84
C ALA A 86 11.00 -0.24 0.49
N PHE A 87 9.72 -0.21 0.89
CA PHE A 87 9.23 -0.84 2.12
C PHE A 87 8.96 -2.36 1.97
N ASP A 88 9.08 -2.92 0.76
CA ASP A 88 8.84 -4.35 0.49
C ASP A 88 10.12 -5.20 0.56
N GLN A 89 11.27 -4.58 0.86
CA GLN A 89 12.57 -5.27 0.87
C GLN A 89 12.56 -6.48 1.79
N ASN A 90 12.90 -7.65 1.24
CA ASN A 90 12.98 -8.91 1.96
C ASN A 90 11.69 -9.21 2.75
N THR A 91 10.53 -8.82 2.20
CA THR A 91 9.22 -9.14 2.77
C THR A 91 8.66 -10.38 2.06
N PRO A 92 8.69 -11.57 2.67
CA PRO A 92 8.10 -12.78 2.11
C PRO A 92 6.65 -12.60 1.68
N TRP A 93 5.81 -12.07 2.58
CA TRP A 93 4.41 -11.76 2.27
C TRP A 93 3.89 -10.66 3.19
N GLU A 94 2.79 -10.04 2.80
CA GLU A 94 2.23 -8.87 3.50
C GLU A 94 0.72 -8.76 3.28
N THR A 95 0.09 -7.93 4.11
CA THR A 95 -1.32 -7.57 4.03
C THR A 95 -1.51 -6.06 4.06
N ALA A 96 -2.61 -5.60 3.48
CA ALA A 96 -3.16 -4.27 3.66
C ALA A 96 -4.58 -4.38 4.21
N GLU A 97 -4.87 -3.69 5.31
CA GLU A 97 -6.21 -3.63 5.90
C GLU A 97 -6.74 -2.19 5.85
N TYR A 98 -7.97 -2.05 5.36
CA TYR A 98 -8.61 -0.76 5.14
C TYR A 98 -9.82 -0.59 6.05
N THR A 99 -9.86 0.47 6.85
CA THR A 99 -10.99 0.74 7.75
C THR A 99 -11.56 2.13 7.49
N LEU A 100 -12.85 2.21 7.16
CA LEU A 100 -13.55 3.49 7.05
C LEU A 100 -13.57 4.21 8.40
N MET A 101 -13.06 5.44 8.43
CA MET A 101 -13.06 6.25 9.64
C MET A 101 -14.37 7.02 9.79
N GLN A 102 -14.72 7.36 11.04
CA GLN A 102 -15.85 8.26 11.27
C GLN A 102 -15.56 9.63 10.62
N PRO A 103 -16.56 10.24 9.96
CA PRO A 103 -16.40 11.56 9.37
C PRO A 103 -15.97 12.58 10.43
N LYS A 104 -14.91 13.34 10.16
CA LYS A 104 -14.53 14.46 11.03
C LYS A 104 -15.57 15.57 10.86
N LYS A 105 -16.10 16.09 11.97
CA LYS A 105 -17.03 17.24 11.95
C LYS A 105 -16.35 18.39 11.20
N ARG A 106 -16.97 18.84 10.09
CA ARG A 106 -16.52 19.91 9.15
C ARG A 106 -15.71 19.48 7.91
N SER A 107 -15.56 18.19 7.62
CA SER A 107 -14.97 17.73 6.35
C SER A 107 -15.94 16.87 5.54
N ASP A 108 -16.00 17.11 4.24
CA ASP A 108 -16.64 16.28 3.21
C ASP A 108 -15.74 15.12 2.74
N LEU A 109 -14.49 15.07 3.21
CA LEU A 109 -13.55 14.01 2.87
C LEU A 109 -13.88 12.72 3.64
N VAL A 110 -13.81 11.61 2.91
CA VAL A 110 -13.86 10.26 3.47
C VAL A 110 -12.44 9.81 3.76
N TYR A 111 -12.15 9.61 5.04
CA TYR A 111 -10.86 9.11 5.51
C TYR A 111 -10.93 7.60 5.75
N ILE A 112 -9.85 6.93 5.41
CA ILE A 112 -9.65 5.49 5.57
C ILE A 112 -8.35 5.29 6.34
N GLU A 113 -8.39 4.51 7.41
CA GLU A 113 -7.18 4.00 8.05
C GLU A 113 -6.62 2.86 7.18
N VAL A 114 -5.31 2.92 6.92
CA VAL A 114 -4.60 1.90 6.15
C VAL A 114 -3.56 1.24 7.04
N ILE A 115 -3.64 -0.06 7.21
CA ILE A 115 -2.67 -0.83 7.99
C ILE A 115 -1.96 -1.81 7.07
N ASN A 116 -0.67 -1.57 6.82
CA ASN A 116 0.18 -2.53 6.12
C ASN A 116 0.96 -3.34 7.16
N THR A 117 0.99 -4.66 7.00
CA THR A 117 1.76 -5.57 7.87
C THR A 117 2.59 -6.51 7.01
N SER A 118 3.90 -6.57 7.27
CA SER A 118 4.84 -7.50 6.65
C SER A 118 5.08 -8.70 7.56
N TYR A 119 5.30 -9.87 6.95
CA TYR A 119 5.47 -11.13 7.66
C TYR A 119 6.67 -11.91 7.14
N GLN A 120 7.28 -12.68 8.04
CA GLN A 120 8.22 -13.74 7.70
C GLN A 120 7.49 -14.94 7.08
N GLU A 121 8.23 -15.87 6.45
CA GLU A 121 7.65 -17.09 5.86
C GLU A 121 6.87 -17.95 6.87
N ASP A 122 7.35 -18.00 8.12
CA ASP A 122 6.71 -18.70 9.24
C ASP A 122 5.47 -17.99 9.81
N GLY A 123 5.14 -16.82 9.26
CA GLY A 123 3.98 -16.01 9.63
C GLY A 123 4.18 -15.09 10.84
N ARG A 124 5.39 -15.00 11.39
CA ARG A 124 5.71 -13.97 12.39
C ARG A 124 5.65 -12.59 11.74
N VAL A 125 5.06 -11.63 12.46
CA VAL A 125 5.08 -10.22 12.04
C VAL A 125 6.52 -9.72 12.01
N ARG A 126 6.91 -9.11 10.90
CA ARG A 126 8.22 -8.49 10.69
C ARG A 126 8.17 -6.97 10.85
N GLY A 127 7.04 -6.36 10.48
CA GLY A 127 6.86 -4.93 10.53
C GLY A 127 5.41 -4.53 10.30
N LYS A 128 5.04 -3.36 10.80
CA LYS A 128 3.69 -2.81 10.66
C LYS A 128 3.79 -1.31 10.48
N ILE A 129 2.98 -0.76 9.58
CA ILE A 129 2.85 0.68 9.41
C ILE A 129 1.38 1.07 9.25
N VAL A 130 0.99 2.13 9.96
CA VAL A 130 -0.36 2.70 9.91
C VAL A 130 -0.31 4.01 9.14
N GLY A 131 -1.21 4.16 8.18
CA GLY A 131 -1.34 5.33 7.33
C GLY A 131 -2.79 5.76 7.19
N THR A 132 -3.02 6.70 6.30
CA THR A 132 -4.35 7.24 6.00
C THR A 132 -4.51 7.35 4.49
N ALA A 133 -5.68 6.96 4.00
CA ALA A 133 -6.10 7.24 2.64
C ALA A 133 -7.28 8.21 2.62
N VAL A 134 -7.32 9.05 1.59
CA VAL A 134 -8.45 9.91 1.27
C VAL A 134 -8.82 9.73 -0.19
N MET A 135 -10.13 9.70 -0.49
CA MET A 135 -10.59 9.76 -1.87
C MET A 135 -10.34 11.16 -2.44
N ILE A 136 -9.83 11.23 -3.67
CA ILE A 136 -9.58 12.50 -4.34
C ILE A 136 -10.11 12.47 -5.76
N ASP A 137 -10.57 13.62 -6.26
CA ASP A 137 -10.96 13.81 -7.66
C ASP A 137 -9.89 14.66 -8.35
N ASP A 138 -8.75 14.03 -8.68
CA ASP A 138 -7.69 14.67 -9.43
C ASP A 138 -7.89 14.48 -10.95
N SER A 139 -7.60 15.51 -11.73
CA SER A 139 -7.48 15.34 -13.18
C SER A 139 -6.11 14.72 -13.50
N PRO A 140 -5.99 13.77 -14.45
CA PRO A 140 -4.71 13.28 -14.94
C PRO A 140 -3.77 14.41 -15.43
N SER A 141 -4.33 15.56 -15.83
CA SER A 141 -3.61 16.77 -16.24
C SER A 141 -3.11 17.66 -15.10
N GLY A 142 -3.26 17.26 -13.83
CA GLY A 142 -2.81 18.01 -12.66
C GLY A 142 -3.61 19.27 -12.35
N GLN A 143 -4.69 19.55 -13.09
CA GLN A 143 -5.61 20.63 -12.76
C GLN A 143 -6.57 20.17 -11.65
N SER A 144 -6.25 20.53 -10.41
CA SER A 144 -7.16 20.45 -9.29
C SER A 144 -8.37 21.36 -9.55
N SER A 145 -9.56 20.78 -9.62
CA SER A 145 -10.78 21.58 -9.54
C SER A 145 -10.84 22.18 -8.13
N ARG A 146 -10.66 23.51 -8.01
CA ARG A 146 -10.92 24.27 -6.76
C ARG A 146 -12.39 24.19 -6.35
N THR A 147 -13.25 23.62 -7.19
CA THR A 147 -14.62 23.25 -6.87
C THR A 147 -14.58 21.85 -6.28
N ARG A 148 -14.89 21.73 -4.97
CA ARG A 148 -15.18 20.47 -4.25
C ARG A 148 -16.43 19.79 -4.82
N SER A 149 -16.41 19.51 -6.12
CA SER A 149 -17.46 18.78 -6.80
C SER A 149 -17.43 17.36 -6.28
N ARG A 150 -18.62 16.82 -5.95
CA ARG A 150 -18.81 15.43 -5.54
C ARG A 150 -17.93 14.53 -6.41
N THR A 151 -17.01 13.80 -5.78
CA THR A 151 -16.08 12.86 -6.41
C THR A 151 -16.83 12.04 -7.46
N THR A 152 -16.55 12.28 -8.74
CA THR A 152 -17.20 11.57 -9.84
C THR A 152 -16.52 10.24 -10.15
N ASN A 153 -15.32 10.02 -9.60
CA ASN A 153 -14.57 8.78 -9.76
C ASN A 153 -14.08 8.24 -8.41
N PRO A 154 -14.77 7.27 -7.80
CA PRO A 154 -14.41 6.73 -6.48
C PRO A 154 -13.11 5.91 -6.43
N ALA A 155 -12.55 5.51 -7.58
CA ALA A 155 -11.41 4.58 -7.65
C ALA A 155 -10.02 5.26 -7.49
N LYS A 156 -9.97 6.54 -7.11
CA LYS A 156 -8.72 7.29 -6.93
C LYS A 156 -8.54 7.68 -5.47
N LEU A 157 -7.41 7.26 -4.91
CA LEU A 157 -7.06 7.55 -3.53
C LEU A 157 -5.67 8.17 -3.46
N TYR A 158 -5.50 9.04 -2.47
CA TYR A 158 -4.20 9.41 -1.98
C TYR A 158 -3.97 8.67 -0.66
N VAL A 159 -3.00 7.75 -0.67
CA VAL A 159 -2.55 7.00 0.50
C VAL A 159 -1.25 7.61 1.01
N SER A 160 -1.17 7.85 2.32
CA SER A 160 0.01 8.40 2.96
C SER A 160 0.31 7.68 4.26
N PHE A 161 1.59 7.54 4.55
CA PHE A 161 2.11 6.94 5.77
C PHE A 161 2.96 7.98 6.52
N PRO A 162 3.16 7.82 7.84
CA PRO A 162 4.00 8.70 8.66
C PRO A 162 5.51 8.59 8.34
N THR A 163 5.87 8.24 7.10
CA THR A 163 7.15 8.57 6.45
C THR A 163 7.11 9.99 5.88
N GLY A 164 6.21 10.80 6.45
CA GLY A 164 5.56 12.01 6.01
C GLY A 164 6.04 12.77 4.78
N GLN A 165 5.39 12.36 3.71
CA GLN A 165 4.78 13.32 2.82
C GLN A 165 3.82 14.26 3.62
N PRO A 166 3.89 15.60 3.42
CA PRO A 166 2.90 16.53 3.97
C PRO A 166 1.50 16.24 3.41
N MET A 167 0.50 16.10 4.27
CA MET A 167 -0.91 15.96 3.83
C MET A 167 -1.48 17.24 3.19
N GLU A 168 -0.79 18.38 3.28
CA GLU A 168 -1.25 19.64 2.69
C GLU A 168 -1.01 19.73 1.18
N GLU A 169 -0.26 18.78 0.60
CA GLU A 169 0.09 18.74 -0.84
C GLU A 169 -0.72 17.70 -1.64
N VAL A 170 -1.86 17.22 -1.11
CA VAL A 170 -2.71 16.19 -1.75
C VAL A 170 -3.33 16.74 -3.04
N GLN A 171 -2.57 16.65 -4.13
CA GLN A 171 -2.96 17.17 -5.45
C GLN A 171 -3.11 16.06 -6.49
N ARG A 172 -2.62 14.85 -6.20
CA ARG A 172 -2.61 13.74 -7.15
C ARG A 172 -2.71 12.37 -6.49
N ALA A 173 -3.48 11.47 -7.09
CA ALA A 173 -3.68 10.12 -6.59
C ALA A 173 -2.40 9.30 -6.79
N ASN A 174 -2.05 8.51 -5.77
CA ASN A 174 -0.95 7.55 -5.80
C ASN A 174 -1.45 6.10 -5.64
N TYR A 175 -2.77 5.92 -5.57
CA TYR A 175 -3.44 4.64 -5.45
C TYR A 175 -4.67 4.64 -6.38
N LEU A 176 -4.54 3.96 -7.51
CA LEU A 176 -5.55 3.88 -8.57
C LEU A 176 -6.13 2.48 -8.63
N VAL A 177 -7.40 2.31 -8.28
CA VAL A 177 -8.06 1.01 -8.39
C VAL A 177 -8.48 0.78 -9.84
N HIS A 178 -7.73 -0.06 -10.55
CA HIS A 178 -8.02 -0.39 -11.94
C HIS A 178 -9.21 -1.33 -12.07
N LYS A 179 -9.28 -2.34 -11.20
CA LYS A 179 -10.34 -3.36 -11.25
C LYS A 179 -10.44 -4.09 -9.93
N THR A 180 -11.66 -4.38 -9.49
CA THR A 180 -11.90 -5.28 -8.37
C THR A 180 -13.27 -5.93 -8.51
N ASP A 181 -13.40 -7.17 -8.05
CA ASP A 181 -14.70 -7.78 -7.80
C ASP A 181 -15.11 -7.71 -6.32
N TYR A 182 -14.32 -6.99 -5.51
CA TYR A 182 -14.43 -6.78 -4.06
C TYR A 182 -14.24 -8.03 -3.20
N ASP A 183 -14.60 -9.20 -3.72
CA ASP A 183 -14.75 -10.43 -2.96
C ASP A 183 -13.55 -11.38 -3.15
N ARG A 184 -12.75 -11.21 -4.22
CA ARG A 184 -11.63 -12.12 -4.51
C ARG A 184 -10.33 -11.38 -4.80
N TYR A 185 -10.37 -10.33 -5.63
CA TYR A 185 -9.15 -9.63 -6.03
C TYR A 185 -9.35 -8.13 -6.23
N ALA A 186 -8.25 -7.39 -6.16
CA ALA A 186 -8.17 -6.01 -6.61
C ALA A 186 -6.84 -5.77 -7.33
N ILE A 187 -6.87 -4.85 -8.29
CA ILE A 187 -5.71 -4.43 -9.06
C ILE A 187 -5.54 -2.94 -8.82
N VAL A 188 -4.39 -2.55 -8.30
CA VAL A 188 -4.12 -1.18 -7.88
C VAL A 188 -2.78 -0.74 -8.41
N GLY A 189 -2.65 0.47 -8.94
CA GLY A 189 -1.33 0.99 -9.31
C GLY A 189 -1.22 2.51 -9.33
N SER A 190 -0.24 3.00 -10.07
CA SER A 190 0.08 4.42 -10.22
C SER A 190 0.04 4.87 -11.68
N TYR A 191 -0.16 6.16 -11.90
CA TYR A 191 -0.23 6.75 -13.25
C TYR A 191 1.02 6.51 -14.11
N ASP A 192 2.19 6.36 -13.48
CA ASP A 192 3.49 6.25 -14.16
C ASP A 192 3.97 4.80 -14.31
N GLY A 193 3.16 3.82 -13.87
CA GLY A 193 3.51 2.40 -13.91
C GLY A 193 4.56 1.97 -12.89
N SER A 194 5.03 2.88 -12.02
CA SER A 194 6.10 2.59 -11.07
C SER A 194 5.65 1.78 -9.85
N ASN A 195 4.33 1.64 -9.67
CA ASN A 195 3.71 0.88 -8.61
C ASN A 195 2.51 0.09 -9.13
N LEU A 196 2.45 -1.20 -8.78
CA LEU A 196 1.34 -2.10 -9.06
C LEU A 196 1.24 -3.13 -7.93
N TYR A 197 0.04 -3.34 -7.42
CA TYR A 197 -0.34 -4.39 -6.48
C TYR A 197 -1.49 -5.20 -7.06
N ILE A 198 -1.35 -6.52 -6.96
CA ILE A 198 -2.43 -7.49 -7.11
C ILE A 198 -2.78 -7.94 -5.71
N LEU A 199 -3.96 -7.55 -5.25
CA LEU A 199 -4.48 -7.87 -3.93
C LEU A 199 -5.45 -9.03 -4.04
N SER A 200 -5.53 -9.86 -2.99
CA SER A 200 -6.51 -10.93 -2.88
C SER A 200 -7.16 -10.99 -1.51
N ARG A 201 -8.41 -11.42 -1.44
CA ARG A 201 -9.09 -11.75 -0.18
C ARG A 201 -8.61 -13.05 0.44
N THR A 202 -7.98 -13.92 -0.34
CA THR A 202 -7.47 -15.23 0.12
C THR A 202 -6.00 -15.39 -0.22
N ARG A 203 -5.32 -16.26 0.53
CA ARG A 203 -3.97 -16.71 0.23
C ARG A 203 -3.95 -18.24 0.34
N PRO A 204 -3.71 -18.99 -0.75
CA PRO A 204 -3.32 -18.50 -2.07
C PRO A 204 -4.49 -17.91 -2.90
N LEU A 205 -4.14 -17.09 -3.90
CA LEU A 205 -4.97 -16.72 -5.02
C LEU A 205 -4.86 -17.80 -6.12
N ASP A 206 -6.00 -18.18 -6.71
CA ASP A 206 -6.07 -19.16 -7.79
C ASP A 206 -5.23 -18.77 -9.01
N GLU A 207 -4.41 -19.70 -9.50
CA GLU A 207 -3.53 -19.52 -10.66
C GLU A 207 -4.27 -19.00 -11.91
N GLY A 208 -5.43 -19.57 -12.23
CA GLY A 208 -6.21 -19.15 -13.40
C GLY A 208 -6.67 -17.69 -13.27
N THR A 209 -7.03 -17.27 -12.06
CA THR A 209 -7.36 -15.87 -11.76
C THR A 209 -6.14 -14.97 -11.89
N TYR A 210 -4.99 -15.40 -11.36
CA TYR A 210 -3.74 -14.66 -11.48
C TYR A 210 -3.31 -14.46 -12.94
N SER A 211 -3.37 -15.50 -13.78
CA SER A 211 -3.04 -15.39 -15.21
C SER A 211 -3.94 -14.39 -15.95
N ARG A 212 -5.26 -14.38 -15.64
CA ARG A 212 -6.18 -13.38 -16.22
C ARG A 212 -5.85 -11.96 -15.78
N ILE A 213 -5.44 -11.78 -14.52
CA ILE A 213 -5.01 -10.49 -13.99
C ILE A 213 -3.74 -10.02 -14.71
N LEU A 214 -2.75 -10.89 -14.91
CA LEU A 214 -1.51 -10.55 -15.64
C LEU A 214 -1.78 -10.03 -17.04
N ASN A 215 -2.64 -10.72 -17.81
CA ASN A 215 -3.03 -10.27 -19.14
C ASN A 215 -3.72 -8.90 -19.11
N TYR A 216 -4.54 -8.64 -18.10
CA TYR A 216 -5.21 -7.35 -17.95
C TYR A 216 -4.21 -6.23 -17.63
N VAL A 217 -3.32 -6.40 -16.66
CA VAL A 217 -2.36 -5.34 -16.30
C VAL A 217 -1.33 -5.07 -17.39
N ASP A 218 -0.93 -6.09 -18.15
CA ASP A 218 -0.08 -5.94 -19.34
C ASP A 218 -0.79 -5.08 -20.41
N SER A 219 -2.08 -5.33 -20.65
CA SER A 219 -2.89 -4.52 -21.56
C SER A 219 -3.07 -3.05 -21.14
N LEU A 220 -2.87 -2.74 -19.85
CA LEU A 220 -2.85 -1.37 -19.34
C LEU A 220 -1.47 -0.69 -19.51
N GLY A 221 -0.42 -1.44 -19.84
CA GLY A 221 0.94 -0.94 -20.05
C GLY A 221 1.92 -1.17 -18.90
N TYR A 222 1.51 -1.86 -17.83
CA TYR A 222 2.41 -2.20 -16.73
C TYR A 222 3.46 -3.23 -17.18
N ASP A 223 4.68 -3.11 -16.65
CA ASP A 223 5.72 -4.11 -16.89
C ASP A 223 5.54 -5.32 -15.97
N ILE A 224 4.89 -6.36 -16.47
CA ILE A 224 4.65 -7.57 -15.68
C ILE A 224 5.95 -8.31 -15.30
N SER A 225 7.08 -8.06 -15.98
CA SER A 225 8.36 -8.68 -15.62
C SER A 225 8.94 -8.14 -14.30
N LEU A 226 8.44 -6.99 -13.84
CA LEU A 226 8.81 -6.38 -12.56
C LEU A 226 8.02 -6.93 -11.38
N LEU A 227 6.93 -7.67 -11.62
CA LEU A 227 6.12 -8.23 -10.55
C LEU A 227 6.88 -9.32 -9.80
N LYS A 228 6.78 -9.27 -8.47
CA LYS A 228 7.20 -10.33 -7.56
C LYS A 228 5.96 -10.92 -6.90
N VAL A 229 5.83 -12.23 -7.01
CA VAL A 229 4.80 -13.00 -6.31
C VAL A 229 5.21 -13.13 -4.84
N GLY A 230 4.27 -12.90 -3.93
CA GLY A 230 4.50 -13.13 -2.51
C GLY A 230 4.72 -14.62 -2.22
N TYR A 231 5.49 -14.93 -1.18
CA TYR A 231 5.66 -16.31 -0.72
C TYR A 231 4.29 -16.95 -0.50
N GLY A 232 4.05 -18.14 -1.05
CA GLY A 232 2.77 -18.89 -0.94
C GLY A 232 1.53 -18.14 -1.44
N ALA A 233 1.69 -17.10 -2.25
CA ALA A 233 0.60 -16.21 -2.62
C ALA A 233 -0.28 -16.71 -3.75
N ILE A 234 0.26 -17.56 -4.64
CA ILE A 234 -0.44 -18.14 -5.79
C ILE A 234 -0.41 -19.66 -5.69
N GLY A 235 -1.51 -20.33 -6.04
CA GLY A 235 -1.59 -21.80 -6.02
C GLY A 235 -2.83 -22.33 -6.74
N SER A 236 -2.85 -23.64 -6.99
CA SER A 236 -3.96 -24.31 -7.66
C SER A 236 -5.20 -24.40 -6.77
N SER A 237 -6.38 -24.18 -7.36
CA SER A 237 -7.68 -24.46 -6.73
C SER A 237 -8.00 -25.96 -6.67
N GLU A 238 -7.20 -26.80 -7.33
CA GLU A 238 -7.33 -28.26 -7.29
C GLU A 238 -6.53 -28.86 -6.14
N GLY A 239 -7.25 -29.28 -5.09
CA GLY A 239 -6.92 -30.50 -4.36
C GLY A 239 -5.92 -30.39 -3.19
N CYS A 240 -6.33 -29.73 -2.10
CA CYS A 240 -6.03 -30.28 -0.78
C CYS A 240 -6.90 -31.54 -0.59
N ILE A 241 -6.51 -32.65 -1.23
CA ILE A 241 -6.95 -33.99 -0.83
C ILE A 241 -5.78 -34.56 -0.06
N ILE A 242 -5.79 -34.36 1.25
CA ILE A 242 -5.03 -35.22 2.15
C ILE A 242 -5.86 -36.50 2.27
N LEU A 243 -5.41 -37.57 1.60
CA LEU A 243 -5.70 -38.96 1.96
C LEU A 243 -4.42 -39.60 2.46
#